data_AF-A0A9Q0UPA3-F1
#
_entry.id   AF-A0A9Q0UPA3-F1
#
_cell.length_a   1.000
_cell.length_b   1.000
_cell.length_c   1.000
_cell.angle_alpha   90.00
_cell.angle_beta   90.00
_cell.angle_gamma   90.00
#
_symmetry.space_group_name_H-M   'P 1'
#
loop_
_entity.id
_entity.type
_entity.pdbx_description
1 polymer ?
#
loop_
_entity_poly.entity_id
_entity_poly.type
_entity_poly.pdbx_seq_one_letter_code
_entity_poly.pdbx_strand_id
1 'polypeptide(L)'
;MIIFCARTYCQRFVPSEFGNEVDRVSGLPPFETVLANKRKIRRASEAAGLSYTYVSANSFAAYFLDYLLHPREKREEVTVYGSGEARGEFD
;
A
#
# COMPACT_ATOMS: atom_id res chain seq x y z
N MET A 1 3.07 3.14 -13.18
CA MET A 1 2.57 3.46 -14.53
C MET A 1 1.47 4.50 -14.40
N ILE A 2 1.79 5.77 -14.62
CA ILE A 2 0.78 6.84 -14.69
C ILE A 2 0.23 6.75 -16.11
N ILE A 3 -0.93 6.13 -16.28
CA ILE A 3 -1.65 6.24 -17.54
C ILE A 3 -2.11 7.70 -17.61
N PHE A 4 -1.51 8.49 -18.49
CA PHE A 4 -2.06 9.81 -18.85
C PHE A 4 -3.40 9.55 -19.53
N CYS A 5 -4.46 9.53 -18.74
CA CYS A 5 -5.78 9.47 -19.31
C CYS A 5 -6.18 10.88 -19.77
N ALA A 6 -6.24 11.08 -21.08
CA ALA A 6 -6.88 12.26 -21.66
C ALA A 6 -8.32 12.37 -21.14
N ARG A 7 -8.72 13.60 -20.77
CA ARG A 7 -9.95 14.03 -20.07
C ARG A 7 -11.30 13.48 -20.58
N THR A 8 -11.34 12.63 -21.60
CA THR A 8 -12.57 12.16 -22.25
C THR A 8 -12.76 10.63 -22.28
N TYR A 9 -11.81 9.80 -21.84
CA TYR A 9 -11.95 8.33 -21.99
C TYR A 9 -11.89 7.48 -20.70
N CYS A 10 -11.31 7.94 -19.59
CA CYS A 10 -11.32 7.16 -18.33
C CYS A 10 -12.39 7.66 -17.38
N GLN A 11 -13.29 6.76 -17.00
CA GLN A 11 -14.37 7.02 -16.06
C GLN A 11 -13.89 7.04 -14.60
N ARG A 12 -12.78 6.36 -14.29
CA ARG A 12 -12.22 6.26 -12.94
C ARG A 12 -10.73 5.93 -12.95
N PHE A 13 -9.91 6.80 -12.40
CA PHE A 13 -8.49 6.56 -12.16
C PHE A 13 -8.27 5.82 -10.84
N VAL A 14 -7.50 4.73 -10.85
CA VAL A 14 -7.11 3.97 -9.66
C VAL A 14 -5.58 3.95 -9.59
N PRO A 15 -4.94 4.84 -8.79
CA PRO A 15 -3.49 4.83 -8.64
C PRO A 15 -3.01 3.58 -7.89
N SER A 16 -1.71 3.28 -8.04
CA SER A 16 -1.05 2.15 -7.38
C SER A 16 -0.85 2.42 -5.89
N GLU A 17 -1.92 2.28 -5.13
CA GLU A 17 -1.99 2.52 -3.68
C GLU A 17 -1.83 1.22 -2.90
N PHE A 18 -2.73 0.26 -3.10
CA PHE A 18 -2.71 -1.17 -2.68
C PHE A 18 -1.84 -1.50 -1.45
N GLY A 19 -2.03 -0.77 -0.36
CA GLY A 19 -1.28 -0.92 0.88
C GLY A 19 -1.94 -0.10 1.99
N ASN A 20 -1.14 0.51 2.86
CA ASN A 20 -1.65 1.37 3.93
C ASN A 20 -2.33 2.65 3.40
N GLU A 21 -3.29 3.15 4.16
CA GLU A 21 -3.94 4.43 3.88
C GLU A 21 -2.99 5.61 4.15
N VAL A 22 -2.35 6.11 3.08
CA VAL A 22 -1.18 6.98 3.20
C VAL A 22 -1.46 8.33 3.83
N ASP A 23 -2.69 8.87 3.77
CA ASP A 23 -3.01 10.17 4.39
C ASP A 23 -3.30 10.05 5.90
N ARG A 24 -3.36 8.82 6.45
CA ARG A 24 -3.64 8.56 7.87
C ARG A 24 -2.49 7.93 8.65
N VAL A 25 -1.42 7.53 7.96
CA VAL A 25 -0.26 6.88 8.57
C VAL A 25 1.03 7.62 8.29
N SER A 26 2.03 7.41 9.15
CA SER A 26 3.42 7.80 8.93
C SER A 26 4.34 6.61 9.15
N GLY A 27 5.48 6.61 8.46
CA GLY A 27 6.50 5.57 8.56
C GLY A 27 7.82 6.10 9.11
N LEU A 28 8.76 5.17 9.37
CA LEU A 28 10.16 5.53 9.51
C LEU A 28 10.70 6.12 8.19
N PRO A 29 11.79 6.93 8.20
CA PRO A 29 12.20 7.72 7.04
C PRO A 29 12.28 6.97 5.69
N PRO A 30 12.75 5.70 5.62
CA PRO A 30 12.75 4.95 4.36
C PRO A 30 11.35 4.72 3.80
N PHE A 31 10.39 4.33 4.66
CA PHE A 31 9.02 4.05 4.23
C PHE A 31 8.22 5.34 4.04
N GLU A 32 8.48 6.37 4.84
CA GLU A 32 7.83 7.68 4.70
C GLU A 32 8.11 8.30 3.32
N THR A 33 9.31 8.09 2.77
CA THR A 33 9.64 8.53 1.39
C THR A 33 8.71 7.87 0.36
N VAL A 34 8.35 6.60 0.55
CA VAL A 34 7.39 5.88 -0.31
C VAL A 34 5.97 6.41 -0.14
N LEU A 35 5.53 6.62 1.11
CA LEU A 35 4.22 7.18 1.43
C LEU A 35 4.06 8.60 0.85
N ALA A 36 5.08 9.45 0.99
CA ALA A 36 5.10 10.80 0.45
C ALA A 36 4.96 10.81 -1.08
N ASN A 37 5.57 9.86 -1.79
CA ASN A 37 5.42 9.75 -3.23
C ASN A 37 3.98 9.37 -3.65
N LYS A 38 3.32 8.47 -2.90
CA LYS A 38 1.90 8.16 -3.13
C LYS A 38 1.00 9.37 -2.87
N ARG A 39 1.20 10.09 -1.76
CA ARG A 39 0.47 11.34 -1.46
C ARG A 39 0.61 12.36 -2.60
N LYS A 40 1.80 12.53 -3.19
CA LYS A 40 2.00 13.42 -4.36
C LYS A 40 1.13 13.02 -5.55
N ILE A 41 0.98 11.72 -5.84
CA ILE A 41 0.10 11.24 -6.90
C ILE A 41 -1.37 11.53 -6.58
N ARG A 42 -1.81 11.37 -5.32
CA ARG A 42 -3.16 11.75 -4.89
C ARG A 42 -3.43 13.24 -5.13
N ARG A 43 -2.56 14.12 -4.62
CA ARG A 43 -2.67 15.58 -4.81
C ARG A 43 -2.70 15.96 -6.29
N ALA A 44 -1.86 15.34 -7.13
CA ALA A 44 -1.87 15.59 -8.57
C ALA A 44 -3.16 15.13 -9.26
N SER A 45 -3.71 13.98 -8.86
CA SER A 45 -4.98 13.45 -9.39
C SER A 45 -6.15 14.36 -9.04
N GLU A 46 -6.17 14.86 -7.81
CA GLU A 46 -7.18 15.81 -7.34
C GLU A 46 -7.07 17.16 -8.05
N ALA A 47 -5.86 17.73 -8.15
CA ALA A 47 -5.62 18.98 -8.86
C ALA A 47 -6.00 18.91 -10.34
N ALA A 48 -5.87 17.72 -10.96
CA ALA A 48 -6.30 17.49 -12.34
C ALA A 48 -7.82 17.33 -12.50
N GLY A 49 -8.58 17.20 -11.41
CA GLY A 49 -10.03 16.99 -11.42
C GLY A 49 -10.45 15.61 -11.90
N LEU A 50 -9.61 14.58 -11.67
CA LEU A 50 -9.94 13.21 -12.07
C LEU A 50 -11.03 12.63 -11.16
N SER A 51 -11.92 11.81 -11.73
CA SER A 51 -12.69 10.83 -10.96
C SER A 51 -11.72 9.74 -10.50
N TYR A 52 -11.53 9.55 -9.19
CA TYR A 52 -10.54 8.59 -8.67
C TYR A 52 -11.07 7.67 -7.57
N THR A 53 -10.35 6.58 -7.32
CA THR A 53 -10.53 5.70 -6.17
C THR A 53 -9.18 5.30 -5.61
N TYR A 54 -8.94 5.62 -4.34
CA TYR A 54 -7.75 5.17 -3.62
C TYR A 54 -8.11 3.89 -2.86
N VAL A 55 -7.35 2.83 -3.10
CA VAL A 55 -7.60 1.52 -2.51
C VAL A 55 -6.54 1.28 -1.44
N SER A 56 -6.97 1.24 -0.18
CA SER A 56 -6.19 0.69 0.93
C SER A 56 -6.45 -0.81 0.97
N ALA A 57 -5.52 -1.59 0.43
CA ALA A 57 -5.61 -3.06 0.37
C ALA A 57 -4.74 -3.75 1.43
N ASN A 58 -4.44 -3.02 2.51
CA ASN A 58 -3.71 -3.50 3.68
C ASN A 58 -2.48 -4.35 3.33
N SER A 59 -2.38 -5.56 3.89
CA SER A 59 -1.25 -6.47 3.74
C SER A 59 -1.62 -7.63 2.82
N PHE A 60 -0.90 -7.83 1.73
CA PHE A 60 -1.13 -8.98 0.85
C PHE A 60 -0.95 -10.30 1.59
N ALA A 61 -2.02 -11.08 1.75
CA ALA A 61 -2.02 -12.28 2.58
C ALA A 61 -0.91 -13.26 2.18
N ALA A 62 -0.84 -13.65 0.90
CA ALA A 62 0.15 -14.62 0.44
C ALA A 62 1.60 -14.13 0.61
N TYR A 63 1.85 -12.83 0.41
CA TYR A 63 3.19 -12.25 0.57
C TYR A 63 3.63 -12.24 2.04
N PHE A 64 2.77 -11.74 2.92
CA PHE A 64 3.13 -11.63 4.34
C PHE A 64 3.10 -12.97 5.06
N LEU A 65 2.22 -13.91 4.68
CA LEU A 65 2.27 -15.29 5.21
C LEU A 65 3.60 -15.97 4.86
N ASP A 66 4.06 -15.81 3.63
CA ASP A 66 5.35 -16.38 3.21
C ASP A 66 6.52 -15.68 3.91
N TYR A 67 6.46 -14.36 4.07
CA TYR A 67 7.49 -13.57 4.74
C TYR A 67 7.58 -13.81 6.26
N LEU A 68 6.43 -13.97 6.94
CA LEU A 68 6.40 -14.12 8.40
C LEU A 68 6.60 -15.58 8.84
N LEU A 69 6.00 -16.53 8.12
CA LEU A 69 5.96 -17.93 8.56
C LEU A 69 6.90 -18.84 7.78
N HIS A 70 7.39 -18.42 6.60
CA HIS A 70 8.24 -19.22 5.73
C HIS A 70 7.74 -20.68 5.55
N PRO A 71 6.47 -20.91 5.16
CA PRO A 71 5.81 -22.21 5.23
C PRO A 71 6.44 -23.30 4.34
N ARG A 72 7.34 -22.93 3.44
CA ARG A 72 8.08 -23.85 2.56
C ARG A 72 9.42 -24.32 3.14
N GLU A 73 9.85 -23.74 4.25
CA GLU A 73 11.10 -24.05 4.93
C GLU A 73 10.82 -24.82 6.22
N LYS A 74 11.71 -25.76 6.58
CA LYS A 74 11.65 -26.40 7.89
C LYS A 74 12.38 -25.52 8.91
N ARG A 75 11.63 -24.68 9.62
CA ARG A 75 12.15 -23.84 10.71
C ARG A 75 11.55 -24.30 12.03
N GLU A 76 12.37 -24.35 13.07
CA GLU A 76 11.92 -24.64 14.45
C GLU A 76 11.53 -23.35 15.19
N GLU A 77 11.89 -22.19 14.64
CA GLU A 77 11.71 -20.87 15.24
C GLU A 77 11.04 -19.90 14.26
N VAL A 78 10.33 -18.91 14.80
CA VAL A 78 9.69 -17.81 14.05
C VAL A 78 10.17 -16.48 14.61
N THR A 79 10.47 -15.54 13.73
CA THR A 79 10.83 -14.17 14.10
C THR A 79 9.57 -13.35 14.39
N VAL A 80 9.48 -12.79 15.60
CA VAL A 80 8.42 -11.84 15.96
C VAL A 80 9.00 -10.43 15.99
N TYR A 81 8.38 -9.50 15.26
CA TYR A 81 8.77 -8.09 15.24
C TYR A 81 8.04 -7.32 16.35
N GLY A 82 8.79 -6.71 17.27
CA GLY A 82 8.23 -6.02 18.43
C GLY A 82 7.61 -6.99 19.44
N SER A 83 6.48 -6.63 20.07
CA SER A 83 5.78 -7.50 21.02
C SER A 83 4.89 -8.55 20.34
N GLY A 84 4.55 -8.38 19.06
CA GLY A 84 3.60 -9.24 18.34
C GLY A 84 2.11 -8.96 18.64
N GLU A 85 1.80 -7.97 19.46
CA GLU A 85 0.40 -7.66 19.86
C GLU A 85 -0.33 -6.72 18.89
N ALA A 86 0.42 -6.09 17.98
CA ALA A 86 -0.14 -5.21 16.96
C ALA A 86 -1.03 -6.01 16.00
N ARG A 87 -2.24 -5.50 15.76
CA ARG A 87 -3.19 -6.12 14.83
C ARG A 87 -2.90 -5.66 13.40
N GLY A 88 -2.76 -6.62 12.50
CA GLY A 88 -2.71 -6.40 11.06
C GLY A 88 -3.96 -6.97 10.38
N GLU A 89 -4.34 -6.37 9.26
CA GLU A 89 -5.38 -6.89 8.37
C GLU A 89 -4.73 -7.41 7.10
N PHE A 90 -5.17 -8.59 6.64
CA PHE A 90 -4.65 -9.25 5.46
C PHE A 90 -5.77 -9.40 4.44
N ASP A 91 -5.50 -8.94 3.23
CA ASP A 91 -6.43 -8.98 2.08
C ASP A 91 -6.02 -10.06 1.08
#